data_AF-A0A7C4KHW0-F1
#
_entry.id   AF-A0A7C4KHW0-F1
#
_cell.length_a   1.000
_cell.length_b   1.000
_cell.length_c   1.000
_cell.angle_alpha   90.00
_cell.angle_beta   90.00
_cell.angle_gamma   90.00
#
_symmetry.space_group_name_H-M   'P 1'
#
loop_
_entity.id
_entity.type
_entity.pdbx_description
1 polymer ?
#
loop_
_entity_poly.entity_id
_entity_poly.type
_entity_poly.pdbx_seq_one_letter_code
_entity_poly.pdbx_strand_id
1 'polypeptide(L)'
;TEVRERQGLCYSVYAALLPMRQCGLAFCYSATTAERAQTTLDVVAHELTHGVTQFAIPPDGLMYQNQPGQLNESFSDVFGTLVKQRTLGQTVDQADWLIGAGLFTANVQGVALRSMKEPGTAYNDPVLGKDPQPGHMSDYVNTTSDNGGVHINSGIPNRAFYLTATEIGGFAWEKAGRIWYVTLRDRIRSTTNFQQAADLTYAVAGELFGVNSLEQMAVKNGWAGVGITVGSSSDGDTPQGCLQSVLKAFGIR
;
A
#
# COMPACT_ATOMS: atom_id res chain seq x y z
N THR A 1 -17.51 3.35 -8.91
CA THR A 1 -17.83 4.10 -10.14
C THR A 1 -19.28 4.58 -10.16
N GLU A 2 -20.27 3.82 -9.68
CA GLU A 2 -21.68 4.25 -9.66
C GLU A 2 -22.04 5.25 -8.53
N VAL A 3 -21.40 5.11 -7.35
CA VAL A 3 -21.51 6.09 -6.24
C VAL A 3 -20.84 7.43 -6.60
N ARG A 4 -19.91 7.44 -7.56
CA ARG A 4 -19.11 8.61 -7.96
C ARG A 4 -19.90 9.64 -8.77
N GLU A 5 -21.04 9.26 -9.39
CA GLU A 5 -21.76 10.11 -10.34
C GLU A 5 -23.05 10.74 -9.79
N ARG A 6 -23.60 10.25 -8.67
CA ARG A 6 -24.94 10.64 -8.21
C ARG A 6 -25.03 11.65 -7.07
N GLN A 7 -23.93 11.98 -6.37
CA GLN A 7 -24.07 12.58 -5.02
C GLN A 7 -23.18 13.78 -4.68
N GLY A 8 -22.68 14.54 -5.67
CA GLY A 8 -22.01 15.81 -5.39
C GLY A 8 -20.74 15.67 -4.52
N LEU A 9 -20.11 14.49 -4.57
CA LEU A 9 -18.72 14.32 -4.14
C LEU A 9 -17.88 15.27 -4.99
N CYS A 10 -16.98 16.01 -4.33
CA CYS A 10 -16.02 16.89 -4.98
C CYS A 10 -15.36 16.13 -6.16
N TYR A 11 -15.64 16.57 -7.39
CA TYR A 11 -15.18 15.87 -8.57
C TYR A 11 -13.65 16.01 -8.72
N SER A 12 -13.00 14.85 -8.68
CA SER A 12 -11.87 14.37 -9.49
C SER A 12 -10.48 14.98 -9.34
N VAL A 13 -9.64 14.37 -8.49
CA VAL A 13 -8.22 14.22 -8.87
C VAL A 13 -8.14 13.05 -9.84
N TYR A 14 -8.07 13.35 -11.13
CA TYR A 14 -7.73 12.37 -12.15
C TYR A 14 -6.24 12.55 -12.47
N ALA A 15 -5.36 11.79 -11.83
CA ALA A 15 -4.00 11.69 -12.34
C ALA A 15 -3.94 10.52 -13.32
N ALA A 16 -4.21 10.79 -14.61
CA ALA A 16 -3.66 9.93 -15.64
C ALA A 16 -2.30 10.48 -16.04
N LEU A 17 -1.26 9.69 -15.77
CA LEU A 17 -0.04 9.84 -16.51
C LEU A 17 -0.29 9.34 -17.93
N LEU A 18 -0.61 10.24 -18.86
CA LEU A 18 -0.56 9.95 -20.30
C LEU A 18 0.93 9.96 -20.72
N PRO A 19 1.54 8.81 -21.05
CA PRO A 19 2.98 8.72 -21.13
C PRO A 19 3.50 9.20 -22.49
N MET A 20 4.21 10.33 -22.48
CA MET A 20 5.37 10.49 -23.36
C MET A 20 6.60 10.19 -22.52
N ARG A 21 7.58 9.45 -23.04
CA ARG A 21 8.80 8.97 -22.33
C ARG A 21 9.61 10.04 -21.56
N GLN A 22 9.24 11.32 -21.66
CA GLN A 22 9.95 12.47 -21.10
C GLN A 22 9.03 13.48 -20.38
N CYS A 23 7.71 13.26 -20.30
CA CYS A 23 6.83 14.11 -19.47
C CYS A 23 5.77 13.30 -18.73
N GLY A 24 5.51 13.72 -17.49
CA GLY A 24 4.36 13.31 -16.72
C GLY A 24 3.45 14.49 -16.52
N LEU A 25 2.17 14.33 -16.84
CA LEU A 25 1.16 15.36 -16.61
C LEU A 25 0.19 14.83 -15.56
N ALA A 26 0.08 15.52 -14.45
CA ALA A 26 -0.91 15.23 -13.42
C ALA A 26 -1.96 16.34 -13.44
N PHE A 27 -3.22 15.99 -13.74
CA PHE A 27 -4.34 16.92 -13.66
C PHE A 27 -5.04 16.76 -12.33
N CYS A 28 -4.72 17.64 -11.40
CA CYS A 28 -5.46 17.73 -10.14
C CYS A 28 -6.54 18.79 -10.33
N TYR A 29 -7.79 18.38 -10.52
CA TYR A 29 -8.93 19.29 -10.48
C TYR A 29 -9.56 19.19 -9.09
N SER A 30 -9.55 20.30 -8.35
CA SER A 30 -10.44 20.45 -7.21
C SER A 30 -11.50 21.46 -7.60
N ALA A 31 -12.77 21.07 -7.58
CA ALA A 31 -13.89 22.00 -7.75
C ALA A 31 -14.07 22.96 -6.54
N THR A 32 -12.99 23.19 -5.77
CA THR A 32 -12.98 23.84 -4.46
C THR A 32 -11.78 24.78 -4.33
N THR A 33 -11.66 25.46 -3.19
CA THR A 33 -10.52 26.36 -2.90
C THR A 33 -9.22 25.58 -2.72
N ALA A 34 -8.09 26.28 -2.86
CA ALA A 34 -6.76 25.71 -2.68
C ALA A 34 -6.56 25.16 -1.24
N GLU A 35 -7.15 25.81 -0.25
CA GLU A 35 -7.14 25.33 1.15
C GLU A 35 -7.84 23.98 1.28
N ARG A 36 -8.97 23.78 0.58
CA ARG A 36 -9.68 22.51 0.59
C ARG A 36 -8.94 21.43 -0.22
N ALA A 37 -8.25 21.79 -1.30
CA ALA A 37 -7.37 20.85 -2.00
C ALA A 37 -6.23 20.33 -1.12
N GLN A 38 -5.68 21.17 -0.23
CA GLN A 38 -4.66 20.76 0.74
C GLN A 38 -5.20 19.78 1.80
N THR A 39 -6.51 19.82 2.11
CA THR A 39 -7.10 18.86 3.06
C THR A 39 -7.07 17.41 2.57
N THR A 40 -7.03 17.21 1.24
CA THR A 40 -6.98 15.89 0.59
C THR A 40 -5.68 15.68 -0.20
N LEU A 41 -4.56 16.26 0.29
CA LEU A 41 -3.24 16.12 -0.34
C LEU A 41 -2.79 14.66 -0.49
N ASP A 42 -3.16 13.82 0.47
CA ASP A 42 -2.98 12.38 0.44
C ASP A 42 -3.65 11.71 -0.78
N VAL A 43 -4.86 12.13 -1.15
CA VAL A 43 -5.55 11.65 -2.36
C VAL A 43 -4.80 12.06 -3.62
N VAL A 44 -4.30 13.30 -3.68
CA VAL A 44 -3.49 13.76 -4.82
C VAL A 44 -2.21 12.93 -4.96
N ALA A 45 -1.51 12.72 -3.85
CA ALA A 45 -0.28 11.96 -3.82
C ALA A 45 -0.51 10.46 -4.07
N HIS A 46 -1.66 9.90 -3.67
CA HIS A 46 -2.09 8.55 -4.01
C HIS A 46 -2.17 8.37 -5.53
N GLU A 47 -2.89 9.25 -6.24
CA GLU A 47 -3.04 9.16 -7.69
C GLU A 47 -1.70 9.30 -8.44
N LEU A 48 -0.84 10.22 -7.99
CA LEU A 48 0.53 10.36 -8.51
C LEU A 48 1.36 9.08 -8.30
N THR A 49 1.14 8.37 -7.20
CA THR A 49 1.89 7.17 -6.85
C THR A 49 1.54 5.99 -7.74
N HIS A 50 0.33 5.88 -8.28
CA HIS A 50 0.06 4.90 -9.34
C HIS A 50 1.00 5.09 -10.53
N GLY A 51 1.29 6.34 -10.89
CA GLY A 51 2.31 6.68 -11.89
C GLY A 51 3.71 6.21 -11.48
N VAL A 52 4.11 6.37 -10.21
CA VAL A 52 5.39 5.84 -9.72
C VAL A 52 5.43 4.31 -9.83
N THR A 53 4.40 3.62 -9.35
CA THR A 53 4.28 2.14 -9.39
C THR A 53 4.35 1.61 -10.82
N GLN A 54 3.67 2.26 -11.76
CA GLN A 54 3.66 1.90 -13.18
C GLN A 54 5.07 1.90 -13.81
N PHE A 55 5.92 2.87 -13.43
CA PHE A 55 7.24 3.06 -14.06
C PHE A 55 8.38 2.42 -13.27
N ALA A 56 8.20 2.22 -11.97
CA ALA A 56 9.19 1.58 -11.13
C ALA A 56 9.28 0.06 -11.40
N ILE A 57 8.20 -0.57 -11.89
CA ILE A 57 8.13 -2.02 -12.12
C ILE A 57 7.96 -2.29 -13.63
N PRO A 58 9.02 -2.69 -14.35
CA PRO A 58 8.91 -3.01 -15.77
C PRO A 58 8.15 -4.34 -16.04
N PRO A 59 7.50 -4.49 -17.21
CA PRO A 59 7.28 -3.45 -18.23
C PRO A 59 6.10 -2.52 -17.91
N ASP A 60 5.09 -3.01 -17.17
CA ASP A 60 3.76 -2.38 -17.10
C ASP A 60 3.24 -2.19 -15.66
N GLY A 61 4.10 -2.11 -14.66
CA GLY A 61 3.69 -1.88 -13.28
C GLY A 61 3.25 -3.13 -12.52
N LEU A 62 2.62 -2.90 -11.38
CA LEU A 62 1.99 -3.94 -10.57
C LEU A 62 0.59 -4.23 -11.11
N MET A 63 0.30 -5.49 -11.47
CA MET A 63 -0.96 -5.89 -12.10
C MET A 63 -2.15 -5.40 -11.27
N TYR A 64 -3.08 -4.69 -11.89
CA TYR A 64 -4.21 -4.08 -11.19
C TYR A 64 -5.39 -5.07 -11.04
N GLN A 65 -5.10 -6.22 -10.42
CA GLN A 65 -6.07 -7.29 -10.16
C GLN A 65 -5.66 -8.13 -8.95
N ASN A 66 -6.62 -8.56 -8.14
CA ASN A 66 -6.41 -9.41 -6.96
C ASN A 66 -5.31 -8.82 -6.02
N GLN A 67 -4.54 -9.65 -5.32
CA GLN A 67 -3.49 -9.18 -4.39
C GLN A 67 -2.45 -8.23 -5.00
N PRO A 68 -1.97 -8.41 -6.24
CA PRO A 68 -1.14 -7.40 -6.89
C PRO A 68 -1.83 -6.03 -6.98
N GLY A 69 -3.11 -5.99 -7.34
CA GLY A 69 -3.87 -4.73 -7.42
C GLY A 69 -4.13 -4.12 -6.05
N GLN A 70 -4.35 -4.95 -5.03
CA GLN A 70 -4.51 -4.53 -3.64
C GLN A 70 -3.22 -3.93 -3.07
N LEU A 71 -2.06 -4.48 -3.45
CA LEU A 71 -0.76 -3.88 -3.14
C LEU A 71 -0.56 -2.57 -3.91
N ASN A 72 -1.02 -2.47 -5.16
CA ASN A 72 -0.92 -1.23 -5.95
C ASN A 72 -1.66 -0.08 -5.25
N GLU A 73 -2.92 -0.32 -4.84
CA GLU A 73 -3.71 0.60 -4.01
C GLU A 73 -3.01 0.93 -2.69
N SER A 74 -2.47 -0.09 -2.01
CA SER A 74 -1.82 0.11 -0.71
C SER A 74 -0.54 0.94 -0.80
N PHE A 75 0.31 0.72 -1.81
CA PHE A 75 1.48 1.57 -2.03
C PHE A 75 1.05 3.03 -2.28
N SER A 76 -0.01 3.26 -3.05
CA SER A 76 -0.55 4.59 -3.27
C SER A 76 -1.05 5.25 -1.97
N ASP A 77 -1.77 4.52 -1.10
CA ASP A 77 -2.18 5.00 0.22
C ASP A 77 -1.00 5.29 1.16
N VAL A 78 0.00 4.41 1.18
CA VAL A 78 1.23 4.56 1.96
C VAL A 78 1.94 5.84 1.57
N PHE A 79 2.26 6.03 0.29
CA PHE A 79 3.02 7.21 -0.14
C PHE A 79 2.18 8.48 -0.09
N GLY A 80 0.86 8.41 -0.32
CA GLY A 80 -0.07 9.52 -0.09
C GLY A 80 -0.03 10.01 1.35
N THR A 81 -0.13 9.08 2.31
CA THR A 81 -0.04 9.37 3.74
C THR A 81 1.32 9.95 4.12
N LEU A 82 2.42 9.38 3.59
CA LEU A 82 3.77 9.89 3.87
C LEU A 82 3.98 11.32 3.35
N VAL A 83 3.43 11.67 2.19
CA VAL A 83 3.47 13.05 1.66
C VAL A 83 2.72 14.01 2.58
N LYS A 84 1.51 13.63 3.03
CA LYS A 84 0.72 14.42 3.98
C LYS A 84 1.46 14.61 5.31
N GLN A 85 1.93 13.53 5.92
CA GLN A 85 2.68 13.59 7.19
C GLN A 85 3.93 14.46 7.07
N ARG A 86 4.70 14.30 5.98
CA ARG A 86 5.91 15.10 5.73
C ARG A 86 5.61 16.58 5.55
N THR A 87 4.52 16.91 4.85
CA THR A 87 4.08 18.29 4.63
C THR A 87 3.64 18.95 5.93
N LEU A 88 3.00 18.20 6.82
CA LEU A 88 2.52 18.68 8.12
C LEU A 88 3.55 18.55 9.24
N GLY A 89 4.71 17.95 8.99
CA GLY A 89 5.75 17.71 10.00
C GLY A 89 5.32 16.74 11.11
N GLN A 90 4.49 15.76 10.79
CA GLN A 90 3.87 14.85 11.77
C GLN A 90 4.70 13.59 11.98
N THR A 91 4.89 13.21 13.24
CA THR A 91 5.37 11.87 13.63
C THR A 91 4.25 10.83 13.53
N VAL A 92 4.61 9.55 13.62
CA VAL A 92 3.67 8.41 13.48
C VAL A 92 2.48 8.47 14.45
N ASP A 93 2.68 8.99 15.66
CA ASP A 93 1.70 9.13 16.73
C ASP A 93 0.79 10.36 16.57
N GLN A 94 1.22 11.34 15.78
CA GLN A 94 0.46 12.56 15.49
C GLN A 94 -0.41 12.44 14.23
N ALA A 95 -0.03 11.55 13.31
CA ALA A 95 -0.71 11.37 12.04
C ALA A 95 -2.10 10.73 12.22
N ASP A 96 -3.06 11.13 11.39
CA ASP A 96 -4.43 10.59 11.42
C ASP A 96 -4.55 9.18 10.84
N TRP A 97 -3.66 8.81 9.90
CA TRP A 97 -3.70 7.55 9.15
C TRP A 97 -4.99 7.34 8.36
N LEU A 98 -5.63 8.44 7.98
CA LEU A 98 -6.87 8.48 7.20
C LEU A 98 -6.56 8.89 5.76
N ILE A 99 -7.20 8.22 4.79
CA ILE A 99 -7.10 8.57 3.37
C ILE A 99 -8.32 9.38 2.96
N GLY A 100 -8.10 10.61 2.49
CA GLY A 100 -9.15 11.52 2.06
C GLY A 100 -9.95 12.10 3.23
N ALA A 101 -9.29 12.34 4.36
CA ALA A 101 -9.90 13.09 5.47
C ALA A 101 -10.35 14.48 4.99
N GLY A 102 -11.58 14.89 5.33
CA GLY A 102 -12.15 16.17 4.88
C GLY A 102 -12.73 16.18 3.46
N LEU A 103 -12.68 15.05 2.73
CA LEU A 103 -13.35 14.92 1.44
C LEU A 103 -14.87 14.96 1.57
N PHE A 104 -15.39 14.33 2.62
CA PHE A 104 -16.82 14.25 2.88
C PHE A 104 -17.39 15.59 3.34
N THR A 105 -18.63 15.86 2.91
CA THR A 105 -19.40 17.00 3.41
C THR A 105 -19.94 16.68 4.80
N ALA A 106 -20.40 17.69 5.53
CA ALA A 106 -21.03 17.50 6.84
C ALA A 106 -22.28 16.59 6.82
N ASN A 107 -22.84 16.29 5.65
CA ASN A 107 -24.01 15.43 5.48
C ASN A 107 -23.68 13.94 5.39
N VAL A 108 -22.39 13.57 5.30
CA VAL A 108 -21.95 12.17 5.21
C VAL A 108 -21.46 11.70 6.57
N GLN A 109 -21.95 10.53 7.01
CA GLN A 109 -21.52 9.89 8.25
C GLN A 109 -20.22 9.11 8.05
N GLY A 110 -19.11 9.84 7.92
CA GLY A 110 -17.77 9.28 7.78
C GLY A 110 -16.68 10.31 8.02
N VAL A 111 -15.49 9.84 8.38
CA VAL A 111 -14.33 10.70 8.65
C VAL A 111 -13.36 10.76 7.47
N ALA A 112 -13.35 9.73 6.62
CA ALA A 112 -12.45 9.58 5.49
C ALA A 112 -12.95 8.48 4.53
N LEU A 113 -12.28 8.30 3.39
CA LEU A 113 -12.56 7.18 2.49
C LEU A 113 -12.08 5.85 3.07
N ARG A 114 -10.90 5.86 3.72
CA ARG A 114 -10.26 4.66 4.30
C ARG A 114 -9.50 5.03 5.57
N SER A 115 -9.27 4.04 6.42
CA SER A 115 -8.39 4.12 7.59
C SER A 115 -7.28 3.09 7.43
N MET A 116 -6.03 3.52 7.38
CA MET A 116 -4.89 2.60 7.35
C MET A 116 -4.67 1.95 8.73
N LYS A 117 -5.00 2.67 9.81
CA LYS A 117 -4.87 2.19 11.19
C LYS A 117 -5.90 1.11 11.53
N GLU A 118 -7.16 1.37 11.19
CA GLU A 118 -8.31 0.50 11.49
C GLU A 118 -9.22 0.39 10.24
N PRO A 119 -8.84 -0.40 9.22
CA PRO A 119 -9.68 -0.60 8.04
C PRO A 119 -11.09 -1.11 8.40
N GLY A 120 -12.12 -0.63 7.70
CA GLY A 120 -13.53 -0.97 7.97
C GLY A 120 -14.25 -0.02 8.93
N THR A 121 -13.59 1.09 9.31
CA THR A 121 -14.09 2.08 10.30
C THR A 121 -14.23 3.49 9.75
N ALA A 122 -13.82 3.76 8.50
CA ALA A 122 -13.72 5.12 7.99
C ALA A 122 -15.08 5.80 7.79
N TYR A 123 -16.13 5.02 7.51
CA TYR A 123 -17.50 5.51 7.36
C TYR A 123 -18.55 4.43 7.64
N ASN A 124 -19.73 4.88 8.05
CA ASN A 124 -20.94 4.06 8.18
C ASN A 124 -22.15 4.97 7.95
N ASP A 125 -22.56 5.08 6.70
CA ASP A 125 -23.54 6.05 6.25
C ASP A 125 -24.73 5.34 5.59
N PRO A 126 -25.98 5.79 5.80
CA PRO A 126 -27.16 5.16 5.22
C PRO A 126 -27.16 5.11 3.69
N VAL A 127 -26.42 6.00 3.04
CA VAL A 127 -26.38 6.18 1.59
C VAL A 127 -25.13 5.54 1.00
N LEU A 128 -23.96 5.76 1.62
CA LEU A 128 -22.70 5.16 1.14
C LEU A 128 -22.49 3.71 1.61
N GLY A 129 -23.26 3.27 2.61
CA GLY A 129 -23.04 2.00 3.30
C GLY A 129 -21.94 2.09 4.35
N LYS A 130 -21.42 0.93 4.74
CA LYS A 130 -20.29 0.80 5.68
C LYS A 130 -18.99 0.56 4.91
N ASP A 131 -17.89 1.12 5.42
CA ASP A 131 -16.53 0.79 4.97
C ASP A 131 -16.31 -0.74 4.94
N PRO A 132 -16.08 -1.34 3.76
CA PRO A 132 -16.00 -2.79 3.61
C PRO A 132 -14.59 -3.36 3.84
N GLN A 133 -13.57 -2.53 4.10
CA GLN A 133 -12.18 -2.99 4.10
C GLN A 133 -11.87 -3.92 5.29
N PRO A 134 -11.31 -5.13 5.04
CA PRO A 134 -10.71 -5.91 6.11
C PRO A 134 -9.33 -5.37 6.50
N GLY A 135 -8.99 -5.51 7.78
CA GLY A 135 -7.65 -5.21 8.31
C GLY A 135 -6.82 -6.46 8.65
N HIS A 136 -7.30 -7.66 8.30
CA HIS A 136 -6.63 -8.93 8.60
C HIS A 136 -6.96 -10.00 7.56
N MET A 137 -6.03 -10.91 7.28
CA MET A 137 -6.21 -11.98 6.29
C MET A 137 -7.35 -12.97 6.60
N SER A 138 -7.74 -13.11 7.86
CA SER A 138 -8.91 -13.94 8.25
C SER A 138 -10.23 -13.42 7.67
N ASP A 139 -10.29 -12.12 7.40
CA ASP A 139 -11.49 -11.44 6.91
C ASP A 139 -11.34 -11.08 5.42
N TYR A 140 -10.36 -11.67 4.74
CA TYR A 140 -10.08 -11.42 3.32
C TYR A 140 -11.33 -11.66 2.47
N VAL A 141 -11.70 -10.67 1.66
CA VAL A 141 -12.90 -10.73 0.83
C VAL A 141 -12.57 -11.35 -0.53
N ASN A 142 -13.07 -12.56 -0.79
CA ASN A 142 -13.01 -13.18 -2.11
C ASN A 142 -14.14 -12.65 -2.99
N THR A 143 -13.81 -11.85 -4.00
CA THR A 143 -14.77 -11.24 -4.93
C THR A 143 -14.18 -11.15 -6.33
N THR A 144 -15.04 -11.02 -7.34
CA THR A 144 -14.65 -10.69 -8.73
C THR A 144 -14.94 -9.22 -9.06
N SER A 145 -15.74 -8.54 -8.24
CA SER A 145 -15.97 -7.10 -8.35
C SER A 145 -14.70 -6.32 -8.02
N ASP A 146 -14.62 -5.07 -8.46
CA ASP A 146 -13.50 -4.18 -8.13
C ASP A 146 -12.13 -4.81 -8.46
N ASN A 147 -12.03 -5.43 -9.64
CA ASN A 147 -10.82 -6.13 -10.09
C ASN A 147 -10.30 -7.19 -9.11
N GLY A 148 -11.18 -7.87 -8.37
CA GLY A 148 -10.78 -8.77 -7.30
C GLY A 148 -10.60 -8.07 -5.95
N GLY A 149 -11.38 -7.02 -5.69
CA GLY A 149 -11.40 -6.27 -4.43
C GLY A 149 -10.14 -5.46 -4.18
N VAL A 150 -9.59 -4.78 -5.21
CA VAL A 150 -8.34 -4.01 -5.09
C VAL A 150 -8.43 -2.90 -4.05
N HIS A 151 -9.54 -2.17 -4.00
CA HIS A 151 -9.77 -1.15 -2.97
C HIS A 151 -10.28 -1.75 -1.66
N ILE A 152 -10.90 -2.93 -1.69
CA ILE A 152 -11.46 -3.58 -0.49
C ILE A 152 -10.32 -4.14 0.35
N ASN A 153 -9.53 -5.06 -0.20
CA ASN A 153 -8.52 -5.80 0.54
C ASN A 153 -7.19 -5.03 0.71
N SER A 154 -7.04 -3.83 0.15
CA SER A 154 -5.86 -2.97 0.39
C SER A 154 -5.73 -2.51 1.86
N GLY A 155 -6.81 -2.60 2.65
CA GLY A 155 -6.78 -2.38 4.09
C GLY A 155 -5.78 -3.28 4.83
N ILE A 156 -5.58 -4.52 4.35
CA ILE A 156 -4.66 -5.50 4.97
C ILE A 156 -3.20 -5.00 4.89
N PRO A 157 -2.60 -4.76 3.70
CA PRO A 157 -1.25 -4.22 3.61
C PRO A 157 -1.13 -2.78 4.13
N ASN A 158 -2.20 -1.97 4.08
CA ASN A 158 -2.21 -0.63 4.71
C ASN A 158 -1.98 -0.73 6.23
N ARG A 159 -2.69 -1.64 6.89
CA ARG A 159 -2.54 -1.87 8.33
C ARG A 159 -1.18 -2.46 8.68
N ALA A 160 -0.63 -3.32 7.83
CA ALA A 160 0.73 -3.84 8.00
C ALA A 160 1.78 -2.70 8.00
N PHE A 161 1.64 -1.73 7.09
CA PHE A 161 2.50 -0.55 7.06
C PHE A 161 2.31 0.33 8.30
N TYR A 162 1.06 0.62 8.69
CA TYR A 162 0.77 1.39 9.90
C TYR A 162 1.41 0.77 11.14
N LEU A 163 1.26 -0.53 11.34
CA LEU A 163 1.84 -1.26 12.48
C LEU A 163 3.36 -1.20 12.45
N THR A 164 3.96 -1.43 11.28
CA THR A 164 5.42 -1.33 11.09
C THR A 164 5.94 0.07 11.43
N ALA A 165 5.30 1.12 10.90
CA ALA A 165 5.70 2.50 11.15
C ALA A 165 5.53 2.89 12.62
N THR A 166 4.43 2.46 13.25
CA THR A 166 4.16 2.69 14.67
C THR A 166 5.22 2.05 15.57
N GLU A 167 5.63 0.81 15.26
CA GLU A 167 6.67 0.12 16.04
C GLU A 167 8.06 0.75 15.84
N ILE A 168 8.36 1.27 14.65
CA ILE A 168 9.61 1.99 14.39
C ILE A 168 9.64 3.36 15.09
N GLY A 169 8.52 4.07 15.15
CA GLY A 169 8.43 5.40 15.76
C GLY A 169 8.99 6.54 14.87
N GLY A 170 8.91 7.77 15.40
CA GLY A 170 9.46 8.96 14.75
C GLY A 170 8.71 9.39 13.48
N PHE A 171 9.45 9.83 12.47
CA PHE A 171 8.89 10.21 11.17
C PHE A 171 8.81 9.01 10.23
N ALA A 172 7.60 8.60 9.85
CA ALA A 172 7.38 7.36 9.10
C ALA A 172 8.18 7.29 7.78
N TRP A 173 8.38 8.43 7.11
CA TRP A 173 9.08 8.50 5.82
C TRP A 173 10.58 8.21 5.91
N GLU A 174 11.21 8.34 7.08
CA GLU A 174 12.67 8.18 7.22
C GLU A 174 13.10 6.72 7.16
N LYS A 175 12.31 5.82 7.75
CA LYS A 175 12.62 4.40 7.91
C LYS A 175 11.60 3.50 7.25
N ALA A 176 10.36 3.44 7.77
CA ALA A 176 9.29 2.60 7.21
C ALA A 176 9.03 2.92 5.75
N GLY A 177 8.86 4.21 5.42
CA GLY A 177 8.67 4.67 4.04
C GLY A 177 9.85 4.37 3.13
N ARG A 178 11.09 4.44 3.65
CA ARG A 178 12.30 4.08 2.89
C ARG A 178 12.35 2.58 2.56
N ILE A 179 11.96 1.72 3.51
CA ILE A 179 11.83 0.27 3.27
C ILE A 179 10.82 0.02 2.16
N TRP A 180 9.60 0.55 2.29
CA TRP A 180 8.55 0.38 1.28
C TRP A 180 8.97 0.90 -0.10
N TYR A 181 9.65 2.04 -0.17
CA TYR A 181 10.10 2.63 -1.43
C TYR A 181 11.17 1.79 -2.13
N VAL A 182 12.20 1.35 -1.39
CA VAL A 182 13.24 0.48 -1.95
C VAL A 182 12.65 -0.86 -2.37
N THR A 183 11.73 -1.43 -1.59
CA THR A 183 11.02 -2.65 -1.97
C THR A 183 10.23 -2.47 -3.26
N LEU A 184 9.41 -1.41 -3.37
CA LEU A 184 8.63 -1.10 -4.58
C LEU A 184 9.52 -0.99 -5.82
N ARG A 185 10.61 -0.21 -5.72
CA ARG A 185 11.51 0.10 -6.83
C ARG A 185 12.32 -1.11 -7.30
N ASP A 186 12.88 -1.88 -6.36
CA ASP A 186 13.92 -2.86 -6.70
C ASP A 186 13.43 -4.31 -6.67
N ARG A 187 12.40 -4.60 -5.88
CA ARG A 187 12.04 -5.98 -5.50
C ARG A 187 10.66 -6.42 -5.99
N ILE A 188 9.66 -5.55 -5.95
CA ILE A 188 8.29 -5.88 -6.40
C ILE A 188 8.27 -6.19 -7.90
N ARG A 189 7.46 -7.17 -8.30
CA ARG A 189 7.21 -7.58 -9.69
C ARG A 189 5.71 -7.55 -9.98
N SER A 190 5.33 -7.58 -11.25
CA SER A 190 3.95 -7.35 -11.68
C SER A 190 2.91 -8.30 -11.04
N THR A 191 3.31 -9.51 -10.65
CA THR A 191 2.45 -10.52 -10.04
C THR A 191 2.68 -10.71 -8.55
N THR A 192 3.46 -9.83 -7.90
CA THR A 192 3.78 -9.95 -6.47
C THR A 192 2.50 -9.97 -5.63
N ASN A 193 2.40 -10.99 -4.78
CA ASN A 193 1.28 -11.17 -3.84
C ASN A 193 1.65 -10.68 -2.42
N PHE A 194 0.72 -10.77 -1.47
CA PHE A 194 0.93 -10.26 -0.11
C PHE A 194 2.07 -10.95 0.64
N GLN A 195 2.15 -12.29 0.57
CA GLN A 195 3.22 -13.04 1.23
C GLN A 195 4.59 -12.63 0.67
N GLN A 196 4.71 -12.53 -0.66
CA GLN A 196 5.95 -12.09 -1.31
C GLN A 196 6.31 -10.65 -0.93
N ALA A 197 5.34 -9.73 -0.87
CA ALA A 197 5.60 -8.36 -0.41
C ALA A 197 6.09 -8.32 1.05
N ALA A 198 5.54 -9.19 1.92
CA ALA A 198 5.98 -9.32 3.30
C ALA A 198 7.43 -9.79 3.41
N ASP A 199 7.79 -10.85 2.69
CA ASP A 199 9.15 -11.38 2.68
C ASP A 199 10.16 -10.38 2.06
N LEU A 200 9.76 -9.67 1.00
CA LEU A 200 10.60 -8.67 0.33
C LEU A 200 10.84 -7.41 1.18
N THR A 201 9.81 -6.90 1.87
CA THR A 201 9.98 -5.76 2.79
C THR A 201 10.88 -6.12 3.97
N TYR A 202 10.76 -7.34 4.50
CA TYR A 202 11.64 -7.82 5.57
C TYR A 202 13.09 -7.98 5.15
N ALA A 203 13.33 -8.52 3.94
CA ALA A 203 14.68 -8.62 3.39
C ALA A 203 15.31 -7.23 3.20
N VAL A 204 14.58 -6.30 2.59
CA VAL A 204 15.05 -4.91 2.38
C VAL A 204 15.32 -4.19 3.71
N ALA A 205 14.50 -4.39 4.73
CA ALA A 205 14.75 -3.82 6.04
C ALA A 205 16.07 -4.32 6.65
N GLY A 206 16.36 -5.62 6.53
CA GLY A 206 17.63 -6.20 6.95
C GLY A 206 18.84 -5.67 6.18
N GLU A 207 18.69 -5.46 4.86
CA GLU A 207 19.73 -4.86 4.02
C GLU A 207 20.03 -3.39 4.39
N LEU A 208 18.99 -2.61 4.68
CA LEU A 208 19.12 -1.17 4.96
C LEU A 208 19.57 -0.85 6.39
N PHE A 209 19.12 -1.64 7.37
CA PHE A 209 19.28 -1.33 8.80
C PHE A 209 20.01 -2.42 9.59
N GLY A 210 20.32 -3.56 8.96
CA GLY A 210 21.01 -4.69 9.57
C GLY A 210 20.06 -5.85 9.90
N VAL A 211 20.60 -7.07 9.85
CA VAL A 211 19.86 -8.28 10.22
C VAL A 211 19.51 -8.24 11.71
N ASN A 212 18.26 -8.57 12.05
CA ASN A 212 17.67 -8.47 13.39
C ASN A 212 17.60 -7.03 13.95
N SER A 213 17.70 -6.02 13.09
CA SER A 213 17.44 -4.63 13.49
C SER A 213 16.00 -4.43 13.97
N LEU A 214 15.77 -3.34 14.70
CA LEU A 214 14.43 -2.94 15.13
C LEU A 214 13.51 -2.76 13.92
N GLU A 215 14.00 -2.17 12.84
CA GLU A 215 13.25 -1.94 11.61
C GLU A 215 12.85 -3.24 10.92
N GLN A 216 13.76 -4.21 10.84
CA GLN A 216 13.47 -5.52 10.27
C GLN A 216 12.44 -6.29 11.12
N MET A 217 12.56 -6.23 12.44
CA MET A 217 11.61 -6.87 13.36
C MET A 217 10.23 -6.20 13.31
N ALA A 218 10.19 -4.87 13.21
CA ALA A 218 8.95 -4.12 13.05
C ALA A 218 8.21 -4.49 11.77
N VAL A 219 8.91 -4.71 10.64
CA VAL A 219 8.29 -5.22 9.41
C VAL A 219 7.68 -6.60 9.64
N LYS A 220 8.44 -7.51 10.27
CA LYS A 220 7.95 -8.86 10.59
C LYS A 220 6.69 -8.81 11.45
N ASN A 221 6.70 -7.99 12.50
CA ASN A 221 5.58 -7.83 13.42
C ASN A 221 4.37 -7.15 12.76
N GLY A 222 4.61 -6.15 11.90
CA GLY A 222 3.55 -5.47 11.15
C GLY A 222 2.78 -6.40 10.22
N TRP A 223 3.48 -7.25 9.46
CA TRP A 223 2.84 -8.28 8.64
C TRP A 223 2.16 -9.37 9.48
N ALA A 224 2.78 -9.79 10.59
CA ALA A 224 2.17 -10.75 11.51
C ALA A 224 0.87 -10.21 12.12
N GLY A 225 0.79 -8.91 12.42
CA GLY A 225 -0.41 -8.24 12.95
C GLY A 225 -1.60 -8.22 11.97
N VAL A 226 -1.38 -8.53 10.70
CA VAL A 226 -2.43 -8.70 9.68
C VAL A 226 -2.59 -10.14 9.20
N GLY A 227 -1.94 -11.09 9.88
CA GLY A 227 -2.09 -12.52 9.63
C GLY A 227 -1.14 -13.09 8.56
N ILE A 228 -0.02 -12.41 8.28
CA ILE A 228 0.99 -12.86 7.31
C ILE A 228 2.31 -13.10 8.04
N THR A 229 2.79 -14.34 8.03
CA THR A 229 4.04 -14.71 8.68
C THR A 229 5.22 -14.55 7.72
N VAL A 230 6.18 -13.71 8.10
CA VAL A 230 7.43 -13.54 7.35
C VAL A 230 8.44 -14.62 7.77
N GLY A 231 9.10 -15.22 6.79
CA GLY A 231 10.14 -16.24 7.03
C GLY A 231 9.62 -17.67 7.16
N SER A 232 8.33 -17.91 6.88
CA SER A 232 7.84 -19.23 6.50
C SER A 232 8.03 -19.45 5.00
N SER A 233 9.28 -19.44 4.53
CA SER A 233 9.59 -20.30 3.40
C SER A 233 9.38 -21.72 3.90
N SER A 234 8.49 -22.46 3.26
CA SER A 234 8.50 -23.93 3.28
C SER A 234 9.94 -24.44 3.30
N ASP A 235 10.33 -25.09 4.41
CA ASP A 235 11.49 -25.98 4.50
C ASP A 235 11.29 -27.20 3.58
N GLY A 236 11.14 -26.95 2.27
CA GLY A 236 10.69 -27.96 1.32
C GLY A 236 10.98 -27.69 -0.14
N ASP A 237 11.59 -26.57 -0.53
CA ASP A 237 12.08 -26.41 -1.90
C ASP A 237 13.24 -25.41 -2.00
N THR A 238 14.39 -25.75 -1.41
CA THR A 238 15.66 -25.34 -2.02
C THR A 238 15.77 -26.08 -3.34
N PRO A 239 15.83 -25.40 -4.51
CA PRO A 239 16.27 -26.06 -5.71
C PRO A 239 17.67 -26.55 -5.43
N GLN A 240 17.86 -27.88 -5.36
CA GLN A 240 19.19 -28.47 -5.44
C GLN A 240 19.81 -27.89 -6.72
N GLY A 241 20.74 -26.96 -6.55
CA GLY A 241 21.43 -26.34 -7.67
C GLY A 241 21.98 -27.46 -8.55
N CYS A 242 21.81 -27.32 -9.87
CA CYS A 242 22.12 -28.35 -10.87
C CYS A 242 23.47 -29.04 -10.67
N LEU A 243 24.44 -28.40 -10.01
CA LEU A 243 25.71 -29.01 -9.64
C LEU A 243 25.58 -30.25 -8.74
N GLN A 244 24.72 -30.24 -7.72
CA GLN A 244 24.58 -31.38 -6.80
C GLN A 244 23.90 -32.59 -7.47
N SER A 245 22.94 -32.34 -8.36
CA SER A 245 22.27 -33.39 -9.14
C SER A 245 23.21 -34.01 -10.17
N VAL A 246 24.07 -33.21 -10.80
CA VAL A 246 25.09 -33.68 -11.76
C VAL A 246 26.18 -34.47 -11.04
N LEU A 247 26.69 -33.99 -9.90
CA LEU A 247 27.73 -34.70 -9.14
C LEU A 247 27.25 -36.07 -8.62
N LYS A 248 25.99 -36.16 -8.17
CA LYS A 248 25.36 -37.45 -7.81
C LYS A 248 25.19 -38.39 -8.99
N ALA A 249 24.85 -37.89 -10.18
CA ALA A 249 24.73 -38.73 -11.38
C ALA A 249 26.06 -39.33 -11.83
N PHE A 250 27.20 -38.72 -11.47
CA PHE A 250 28.54 -39.21 -11.79
C PHE A 250 29.28 -39.86 -10.61
N GLY A 251 28.62 -40.05 -9.46
CA GLY A 251 29.19 -40.79 -8.31
C GLY A 251 30.36 -40.09 -7.62
N ILE A 252 30.53 -38.77 -7.82
CA ILE A 252 31.59 -37.99 -7.18
C ILE A 252 31.04 -37.45 -5.85
N ARG A 253 31.66 -37.87 -4.74
CA ARG A 253 31.39 -37.33 -3.40
C ARG A 253 32.24 -36.09 -3.14
#